data_AF-A0A068NYB2-F1
#
_entry.id   AF-A0A068NYB2-F1
#
_cell.length_a   1.000
_cell.length_b   1.000
_cell.length_c   1.000
_cell.angle_alpha   90.00
_cell.angle_beta   90.00
_cell.angle_gamma   90.00
#
_symmetry.space_group_name_H-M   'P 1'
#
loop_
_entity.id
_entity.type
_entity.pdbx_description
1 polymer ?
#
loop_
_entity_poly.entity_id
_entity_poly.type
_entity_poly.pdbx_seq_one_letter_code
_entity_poly.pdbx_strand_id
1 'polypeptide(L)'
;MAVGSGGRLRRFLAFAGPAYLVSVGYMDPGNWATDLAGGSRYGYALLWVILASSLMAVLLQTLCVRMGLAMEKDLAQACRDYYEKPVAIALWILCEIAIVACDVAEVIGSAVGLNLLFGMPLAMGVLVTGFDVLLLLALTRFGFRKIEAIVVTLVATIFLCFAINMVWARPDWLGVAHGLVTPSLPDSHALLVAVGILGATVMPHNLYLHSAIVQTRQVASTPGAKRSAMRMSTVDTVVALSGAFLVNAAILVLAAAVFHGKGSVVEELQQAYKLLTPTLGAASATLFAVALLASGQSSTITATLAGQVVMEGFTHFRMAAWKRRLITRSLALIPAVILVSTASNRTTELLVLTQVVLSMQLPFAIFPLVMFTSDKNRMGEFVNPAWLSAIAYLVCGLITALNVKLLWDSVGTAWLAAIILSIAGFAMWAQYVYKPASTAYRAR
;
A
#
# COMPACT_ATOMS: atom_id res chain seq x y z
N MET A 1 -29.37 -0.62 1.76
CA MET A 1 -30.35 0.26 2.40
C MET A 1 -30.14 1.64 1.82
N ALA A 2 -31.13 2.19 1.12
CA ALA A 2 -31.10 3.58 0.67
C ALA A 2 -30.81 4.49 1.87
N VAL A 3 -29.86 5.41 1.72
CA VAL A 3 -29.45 6.32 2.79
C VAL A 3 -30.61 7.26 3.11
N GLY A 4 -31.44 6.86 4.05
CA GLY A 4 -32.55 7.64 4.58
C GLY A 4 -32.06 8.91 5.29
N SER A 5 -33.01 9.84 5.47
CA SER A 5 -32.95 11.20 5.99
C SER A 5 -32.38 11.40 7.42
N GLY A 6 -31.26 10.75 7.76
CA GLY A 6 -30.53 11.01 9.01
C GLY A 6 -29.70 12.30 8.94
N GLY A 7 -29.38 12.87 10.11
CA GLY A 7 -28.47 14.03 10.25
C GLY A 7 -27.08 13.78 9.63
N ARG A 8 -26.36 14.85 9.29
CA ARG A 8 -25.04 14.79 8.60
C ARG A 8 -24.07 13.79 9.23
N LEU A 9 -24.03 13.71 10.56
CA LEU A 9 -23.16 12.79 11.30
C LEU A 9 -23.54 11.31 11.12
N ARG A 10 -24.84 10.98 11.10
CA ARG A 10 -25.31 9.60 10.89
C ARG A 10 -25.08 9.14 9.45
N ARG A 11 -25.18 10.05 8.48
CA ARG A 11 -24.76 9.78 7.09
C ARG A 11 -23.25 9.61 6.98
N PHE A 12 -22.46 10.47 7.63
CA PHE A 12 -21.00 10.33 7.64
C PHE A 12 -20.56 8.98 8.23
N LEU A 13 -21.09 8.60 9.39
CA LEU A 13 -20.80 7.30 10.02
C LEU A 13 -21.29 6.08 9.20
N ALA A 14 -22.29 6.24 8.34
CA ALA A 14 -22.73 5.19 7.42
C ALA A 14 -21.83 5.09 6.18
N PHE A 15 -21.12 6.16 5.82
CA PHE A 15 -20.17 6.19 4.71
C PHE A 15 -18.73 5.86 5.16
N ALA A 16 -18.39 6.12 6.41
CA ALA A 16 -17.11 5.75 7.01
C ALA A 16 -16.86 4.24 6.91
N GLY A 17 -15.65 3.84 6.54
CA GLY A 17 -15.24 2.42 6.48
C GLY A 17 -14.35 2.07 5.28
N PRO A 18 -14.72 2.41 4.03
CA PRO A 18 -13.98 2.00 2.85
C PRO A 18 -12.55 2.57 2.85
N ALA A 19 -12.40 3.82 3.28
CA ALA A 19 -11.08 4.45 3.39
C ALA A 19 -10.22 3.82 4.48
N TYR A 20 -10.81 3.35 5.58
CA TYR A 20 -10.06 2.69 6.67
C TYR A 20 -9.52 1.33 6.23
N LEU A 21 -10.26 0.59 5.38
CA LEU A 21 -9.71 -0.63 4.77
C LEU A 21 -8.52 -0.30 3.87
N VAL A 22 -8.57 0.83 3.16
CA VAL A 22 -7.46 1.22 2.28
C VAL A 22 -6.27 1.72 3.09
N SER A 23 -6.48 2.52 4.15
CA SER A 23 -5.39 3.09 4.95
C SER A 23 -4.56 2.05 5.67
N VAL A 24 -5.10 0.87 5.91
CA VAL A 24 -4.39 -0.25 6.55
C VAL A 24 -3.19 -0.71 5.75
N GLY A 25 -3.31 -0.79 4.42
CA GLY A 25 -2.18 -1.17 3.59
C GLY A 25 -1.03 -0.16 3.68
N TYR A 26 -1.32 1.08 4.07
CA TYR A 26 -0.30 2.11 4.32
C TYR A 26 0.36 2.00 5.71
N MET A 27 0.03 0.98 6.49
CA MET A 27 0.59 0.70 7.82
C MET A 27 1.25 -0.69 7.89
N ASP A 28 1.49 -1.32 6.74
CA ASP A 28 2.04 -2.68 6.63
C ASP A 28 3.51 -2.75 7.09
N PRO A 29 4.02 -3.96 7.40
CA PRO A 29 5.40 -4.11 7.86
C PRO A 29 6.47 -3.66 6.84
N GLY A 30 6.11 -3.58 5.55
CA GLY A 30 6.98 -3.07 4.49
C GLY A 30 7.39 -1.62 4.73
N ASN A 31 6.44 -0.76 5.14
CA ASN A 31 6.68 0.64 5.45
C ASN A 31 7.58 0.82 6.69
N TRP A 32 7.46 -0.10 7.65
CA TRP A 32 8.17 0.04 8.93
C TRP A 32 9.68 -0.09 8.75
N ALA A 33 10.13 -0.98 7.86
CA ALA A 33 11.55 -1.18 7.61
C ALA A 33 12.21 0.10 7.07
N THR A 34 11.56 0.79 6.13
CA THR A 34 12.07 2.04 5.54
C THR A 34 11.98 3.21 6.52
N ASP A 35 10.91 3.32 7.30
CA ASP A 35 10.74 4.37 8.31
C ASP A 35 11.73 4.23 9.48
N LEU A 36 11.97 3.01 9.98
CA LEU A 36 12.95 2.73 11.03
C LEU A 36 14.39 3.00 10.55
N ALA A 37 14.71 2.58 9.32
CA ALA A 37 16.00 2.87 8.71
C ALA A 37 16.20 4.38 8.52
N GLY A 38 15.16 5.08 8.05
CA GLY A 38 15.18 6.53 7.88
C GLY A 38 15.41 7.27 9.19
N GLY A 39 14.66 6.92 10.23
CA GLY A 39 14.75 7.58 11.54
C GLY A 39 16.06 7.28 12.27
N SER A 40 16.51 6.03 12.25
CA SER A 40 17.76 5.65 12.93
C SER A 40 19.00 6.25 12.28
N ARG A 41 19.04 6.33 10.94
CA ARG A 41 20.20 6.88 10.21
C ARG A 41 20.20 8.39 10.08
N TYR A 42 19.04 9.00 9.82
CA TYR A 42 18.94 10.42 9.45
C TYR A 42 18.16 11.27 10.45
N GLY A 43 17.79 10.71 11.60
CA GLY A 43 16.99 11.41 12.59
C GLY A 43 15.65 11.85 12.00
N TYR A 44 15.29 13.12 12.18
CA TYR A 44 14.03 13.68 11.67
C TYR A 44 14.09 14.15 10.20
N ALA A 45 15.25 14.04 9.53
CA ALA A 45 15.48 14.64 8.21
C ALA A 45 14.55 14.13 7.10
N LEU A 46 14.08 12.88 7.19
CA LEU A 46 13.22 12.26 6.18
C LEU A 46 11.70 12.35 6.49
N LEU A 47 11.30 13.04 7.56
CA LEU A 47 9.87 13.21 7.90
C LEU A 47 9.07 13.93 6.81
N TRP A 48 9.66 14.94 6.17
CA TRP A 48 9.03 15.63 5.04
C TRP A 48 8.74 14.67 3.87
N VAL A 49 9.52 13.60 3.69
CA VAL A 49 9.30 12.59 2.65
C VAL A 49 8.04 11.78 2.95
N ILE A 50 7.85 11.36 4.21
CA ILE A 50 6.62 10.66 4.66
C ILE A 50 5.40 11.57 4.45
N LEU A 51 5.53 12.87 4.77
CA LEU A 51 4.46 13.84 4.54
C LEU A 51 4.15 13.97 3.04
N ALA A 52 5.18 14.16 2.21
CA ALA A 52 5.02 14.31 0.77
C ALA A 52 4.41 13.04 0.12
N SER A 53 4.89 11.86 0.49
CA SER A 53 4.36 10.58 -0.01
C SER A 53 2.91 10.37 0.43
N SER A 54 2.55 10.74 1.66
CA SER A 54 1.18 10.68 2.15
C SER A 54 0.26 11.65 1.39
N LEU A 55 0.70 12.88 1.12
CA LEU A 55 -0.07 13.83 0.31
C LEU A 55 -0.31 13.31 -1.12
N MET A 56 0.71 12.69 -1.74
CA MET A 56 0.58 12.03 -3.04
C MET A 56 -0.41 10.86 -2.97
N ALA A 57 -0.34 10.05 -1.91
CA ALA A 57 -1.29 8.97 -1.69
C ALA A 57 -2.73 9.46 -1.55
N VAL A 58 -2.96 10.51 -0.75
CA VAL A 58 -4.28 11.14 -0.58
C VAL A 58 -4.83 11.64 -1.92
N LEU A 59 -3.99 12.28 -2.73
CA LEU A 59 -4.37 12.73 -4.07
C LEU A 59 -4.81 11.55 -4.94
N LEU A 60 -3.97 10.54 -5.10
CA LEU A 60 -4.24 9.38 -5.95
C LEU A 60 -5.45 8.58 -5.46
N GLN A 61 -5.57 8.37 -4.16
CA GLN A 61 -6.71 7.67 -3.57
C GLN A 61 -8.02 8.44 -3.71
N THR A 62 -7.97 9.77 -3.67
CA THR A 62 -9.13 10.62 -3.97
C THR A 62 -9.55 10.48 -5.44
N LEU A 63 -8.59 10.34 -6.37
CA LEU A 63 -8.89 10.06 -7.77
C LEU A 63 -9.55 8.68 -7.95
N CYS A 64 -9.10 7.65 -7.23
CA CYS A 64 -9.75 6.33 -7.22
C CYS A 64 -11.21 6.40 -6.76
N VAL A 65 -11.48 7.15 -5.68
CA VAL A 65 -12.84 7.40 -5.17
C VAL A 65 -13.71 8.08 -6.22
N ARG A 66 -13.21 9.15 -6.85
CA ARG A 66 -13.94 9.89 -7.89
C ARG A 66 -14.24 8.99 -9.09
N MET A 67 -13.24 8.23 -9.55
CA MET A 67 -13.38 7.31 -10.66
C MET A 67 -14.43 6.23 -10.37
N GLY A 68 -14.31 5.54 -9.25
CA GLY A 68 -15.22 4.45 -8.88
C GLY A 68 -16.68 4.91 -8.76
N LEU A 69 -16.92 6.11 -8.22
CA LEU A 69 -18.27 6.68 -8.10
C LEU A 69 -18.81 7.29 -9.40
N ALA A 70 -17.94 7.87 -10.24
CA ALA A 70 -18.35 8.48 -11.50
C ALA A 70 -18.64 7.41 -12.56
N MET A 71 -17.68 6.53 -12.80
CA MET A 71 -17.70 5.52 -13.85
C MET A 71 -18.44 4.24 -13.46
N GLU A 72 -18.72 4.03 -12.17
CA GLU A 72 -19.33 2.79 -11.64
C GLU A 72 -18.57 1.53 -12.05
N LYS A 73 -17.25 1.69 -12.19
CA LYS A 73 -16.27 0.65 -12.55
C LYS A 73 -15.02 0.85 -11.73
N ASP A 74 -14.41 -0.26 -11.33
CA ASP A 74 -13.10 -0.20 -10.70
C ASP A 74 -11.98 0.04 -11.74
N LEU A 75 -10.79 0.39 -11.25
CA LEU A 75 -9.64 0.70 -12.10
C LEU A 75 -9.23 -0.48 -12.99
N ALA A 76 -9.34 -1.73 -12.50
CA ALA A 76 -8.97 -2.92 -13.27
C ALA A 76 -9.97 -3.15 -14.42
N GLN A 77 -11.26 -3.01 -14.15
CA GLN A 77 -12.31 -3.06 -15.17
C GLN A 77 -12.13 -1.98 -16.23
N ALA A 78 -11.84 -0.74 -15.81
CA ALA A 78 -11.61 0.36 -16.74
C ALA A 78 -10.36 0.17 -17.61
N CYS A 79 -9.27 -0.34 -17.03
CA CYS A 79 -8.06 -0.71 -17.78
C CYS A 79 -8.36 -1.81 -18.79
N ARG A 80 -9.07 -2.87 -18.39
CA ARG A 80 -9.46 -3.98 -19.29
C ARG A 80 -10.35 -3.51 -20.43
N ASP A 81 -11.28 -2.61 -20.17
CA ASP A 81 -12.19 -2.07 -21.19
C ASP A 81 -11.49 -1.14 -22.20
N TYR A 82 -10.36 -0.55 -21.80
CA TYR A 82 -9.62 0.40 -22.64
C TYR A 82 -8.49 -0.26 -23.43
N TYR A 83 -7.71 -1.14 -22.80
CA TYR A 83 -6.55 -1.76 -23.40
C TYR A 83 -6.91 -3.06 -24.13
N GLU A 84 -6.17 -3.37 -25.20
CA GLU A 84 -6.29 -4.67 -25.86
C GLU A 84 -5.91 -5.82 -24.91
N LYS A 85 -6.46 -7.00 -25.17
CA LYS A 85 -6.32 -8.19 -24.33
C LYS A 85 -4.86 -8.51 -23.93
N PRO A 86 -3.83 -8.42 -24.80
CA PRO A 86 -2.46 -8.68 -24.41
C PRO A 86 -1.94 -7.72 -23.32
N VAL A 87 -2.25 -6.43 -23.46
CA VAL A 87 -1.83 -5.39 -22.50
C VAL A 87 -2.59 -5.55 -21.19
N ALA A 88 -3.91 -5.81 -21.24
CA ALA A 88 -4.71 -6.06 -20.06
C ALA A 88 -4.20 -7.29 -19.26
N ILE A 89 -3.79 -8.36 -19.95
CA ILE A 89 -3.20 -9.55 -19.31
C ILE A 89 -1.82 -9.21 -18.71
N ALA A 90 -0.98 -8.45 -19.40
CA ALA A 90 0.31 -8.03 -18.86
C ALA A 90 0.14 -7.20 -17.57
N LEU A 91 -0.78 -6.24 -17.57
CA LEU A 91 -1.13 -5.44 -16.39
C LEU A 91 -1.63 -6.31 -15.23
N TRP A 92 -2.47 -7.31 -15.54
CA TRP A 92 -2.95 -8.27 -14.56
C TRP A 92 -1.81 -9.07 -13.93
N ILE A 93 -0.91 -9.66 -14.75
CA ILE A 93 0.23 -10.43 -14.26
C ILE A 93 1.13 -9.57 -13.36
N LEU A 94 1.44 -8.34 -13.78
CA LEU A 94 2.26 -7.43 -12.97
C LEU A 94 1.57 -7.07 -11.64
N CYS A 95 0.24 -6.89 -11.63
CA CYS A 95 -0.50 -6.68 -10.39
C CYS A 95 -0.43 -7.90 -9.47
N GLU A 96 -0.61 -9.12 -10.00
CA GLU A 96 -0.52 -10.36 -9.21
C GLU A 96 0.88 -10.54 -8.61
N ILE A 97 1.94 -10.26 -9.38
CA ILE A 97 3.32 -10.28 -8.88
C ILE A 97 3.50 -9.28 -7.73
N ALA A 98 2.97 -8.05 -7.87
CA ALA A 98 3.05 -7.04 -6.81
C ALA A 98 2.25 -7.43 -5.56
N ILE A 99 1.11 -8.11 -5.71
CA ILE A 99 0.33 -8.63 -4.58
C ILE A 99 1.10 -9.75 -3.87
N VAL A 100 1.72 -10.68 -4.61
CA VAL A 100 2.56 -11.73 -4.02
C VAL A 100 3.76 -11.12 -3.29
N ALA A 101 4.41 -10.10 -3.86
CA ALA A 101 5.50 -9.38 -3.20
C ALA A 101 5.03 -8.70 -1.89
N CYS A 102 3.85 -8.08 -1.89
CA CYS A 102 3.25 -7.53 -0.67
C CYS A 102 3.01 -8.64 0.37
N ASP A 103 2.46 -9.78 -0.05
CA ASP A 103 2.17 -10.91 0.83
C ASP A 103 3.44 -11.51 1.44
N VAL A 104 4.56 -11.50 0.72
CA VAL A 104 5.88 -11.86 1.27
C VAL A 104 6.28 -10.93 2.42
N ALA A 105 6.09 -9.62 2.27
CA ALA A 105 6.40 -8.65 3.34
C ALA A 105 5.54 -8.88 4.58
N GLU A 106 4.25 -9.18 4.40
CA GLU A 106 3.33 -9.50 5.49
C GLU A 106 3.68 -10.79 6.23
N VAL A 107 4.06 -11.84 5.49
CA VAL A 107 4.53 -13.12 6.05
C VAL A 107 5.75 -12.88 6.93
N ILE A 108 6.74 -12.14 6.42
CA ILE A 108 7.95 -11.83 7.18
C ILE A 108 7.62 -11.01 8.42
N GLY A 109 6.88 -9.91 8.28
CA GLY A 109 6.51 -9.06 9.41
C GLY A 109 5.74 -9.81 10.50
N SER A 110 4.79 -10.66 10.09
CA SER A 110 4.02 -11.49 11.04
C SER A 110 4.91 -12.56 11.70
N ALA A 111 5.78 -13.23 10.95
CA ALA A 111 6.70 -14.22 11.50
C ALA A 111 7.69 -13.59 12.48
N VAL A 112 8.17 -12.37 12.18
CA VAL A 112 9.00 -11.57 13.09
C VAL A 112 8.22 -11.22 14.35
N GLY A 113 6.98 -10.74 14.24
CA GLY A 113 6.14 -10.45 15.40
C GLY A 113 5.93 -11.68 16.30
N LEU A 114 5.71 -12.86 15.71
CA LEU A 114 5.59 -14.13 16.44
C LEU A 114 6.92 -14.52 17.12
N ASN A 115 8.05 -14.32 16.44
CA ASN A 115 9.38 -14.55 16.99
C ASN A 115 9.64 -13.67 18.22
N LEU A 116 9.30 -12.39 18.12
CA LEU A 116 9.54 -11.42 19.19
C LEU A 116 8.64 -11.64 20.41
N LEU A 117 7.38 -12.03 20.22
CA LEU A 117 6.42 -12.22 21.31
C LEU A 117 6.52 -13.59 21.99
N PHE A 118 6.71 -14.66 21.22
CA PHE A 118 6.65 -16.03 21.71
C PHE A 118 8.00 -16.75 21.69
N GLY A 119 9.07 -16.09 21.24
CA GLY A 119 10.38 -16.72 21.06
C GLY A 119 10.38 -17.79 19.95
N MET A 120 9.36 -17.81 19.10
CA MET A 120 9.19 -18.84 18.06
C MET A 120 10.26 -18.67 16.96
N PRO A 121 10.99 -19.72 16.56
CA PRO A 121 11.94 -19.63 15.44
C PRO A 121 11.26 -19.12 14.16
N LEU A 122 11.93 -18.22 13.42
CA LEU A 122 11.36 -17.54 12.25
C LEU A 122 10.78 -18.51 11.22
N ALA A 123 11.45 -19.65 10.96
CA ALA A 123 10.97 -20.66 10.02
C ALA A 123 9.61 -21.24 10.46
N MET A 124 9.42 -21.52 11.75
CA MET A 124 8.13 -21.94 12.29
C MET A 124 7.11 -20.81 12.24
N GLY A 125 7.52 -19.57 12.54
CA GLY A 125 6.67 -18.39 12.41
C GLY A 125 6.10 -18.24 11.01
N VAL A 126 6.93 -18.37 9.97
CA VAL A 126 6.52 -18.35 8.56
C VAL A 126 5.50 -19.45 8.27
N LEU A 127 5.75 -20.69 8.71
CA LEU A 127 4.79 -21.78 8.52
C LEU A 127 3.45 -21.52 9.24
N VAL A 128 3.49 -20.98 10.46
CA VAL A 128 2.29 -20.61 11.23
C VAL A 128 1.48 -19.54 10.50
N THR A 129 2.13 -18.55 9.91
CA THR A 129 1.44 -17.51 9.11
C THR A 129 0.77 -18.07 7.86
N GLY A 130 1.17 -19.26 7.38
CA GLY A 130 0.47 -19.96 6.29
C GLY A 130 -0.94 -20.41 6.66
N PHE A 131 -1.23 -20.57 7.96
CA PHE A 131 -2.56 -20.94 8.45
C PHE A 131 -3.52 -19.75 8.57
N ASP A 132 -3.11 -18.54 8.21
CA ASP A 132 -4.00 -17.37 8.21
C ASP A 132 -5.15 -17.46 7.20
N VAL A 133 -5.06 -18.39 6.25
CA VAL A 133 -6.19 -18.78 5.39
C VAL A 133 -7.38 -19.24 6.24
N LEU A 134 -7.14 -19.91 7.37
CA LEU A 134 -8.19 -20.33 8.31
C LEU A 134 -8.82 -19.12 9.00
N LEU A 135 -8.01 -18.12 9.35
CA LEU A 135 -8.49 -16.85 9.88
C LEU A 135 -9.37 -16.15 8.83
N LEU A 136 -8.91 -16.07 7.57
CA LEU A 136 -9.69 -15.48 6.48
C LEU A 136 -11.00 -16.25 6.23
N LEU A 137 -10.97 -17.58 6.24
CA LEU A 137 -12.18 -18.42 6.15
C LEU A 137 -13.15 -18.13 7.30
N ALA A 138 -12.67 -17.99 8.53
CA ALA A 138 -13.50 -17.59 9.65
C ALA A 138 -14.07 -16.18 9.46
N LEU A 139 -13.27 -15.23 8.94
CA LEU A 139 -13.67 -13.85 8.69
C LEU A 139 -14.73 -13.73 7.59
N THR A 140 -14.63 -14.52 6.51
CA THR A 140 -15.61 -14.49 5.41
C THR A 140 -17.01 -14.95 5.80
N ARG A 141 -17.17 -15.66 6.93
CA ARG A 141 -18.50 -15.97 7.50
C ARG A 141 -19.17 -14.74 8.10
N PHE A 142 -18.41 -13.68 8.38
CA PHE A 142 -18.92 -12.42 8.88
C PHE A 142 -19.17 -11.43 7.74
N GLY A 143 -20.27 -10.67 7.83
CA GLY A 143 -20.57 -9.63 6.84
C GLY A 143 -19.56 -8.48 6.84
N PHE A 144 -19.50 -7.74 5.72
CA PHE A 144 -18.50 -6.68 5.46
C PHE A 144 -18.30 -5.70 6.62
N ARG A 145 -19.39 -5.26 7.28
CA ARG A 145 -19.31 -4.32 8.42
C ARG A 145 -18.54 -4.87 9.63
N LYS A 146 -18.59 -6.18 9.87
CA LYS A 146 -17.83 -6.80 10.96
C LYS A 146 -16.34 -6.88 10.60
N ILE A 147 -16.02 -7.15 9.33
CA ILE A 147 -14.65 -7.12 8.82
C ILE A 147 -14.09 -5.69 8.94
N GLU A 148 -14.85 -4.66 8.53
CA GLU A 148 -14.49 -3.25 8.74
C GLU A 148 -14.17 -2.96 10.22
N ALA A 149 -15.03 -3.41 11.16
CA ALA A 149 -14.80 -3.19 12.58
C ALA A 149 -13.54 -3.89 13.13
N ILE A 150 -13.25 -5.12 12.68
CA ILE A 150 -12.03 -5.85 13.04
C ILE A 150 -10.80 -5.09 12.57
N VAL A 151 -10.80 -4.65 11.31
CA VAL A 151 -9.72 -3.88 10.70
C VAL A 151 -9.50 -2.56 11.46
N VAL A 152 -10.56 -1.82 11.77
CA VAL A 152 -10.47 -0.58 12.58
C VAL A 152 -9.89 -0.86 13.97
N THR A 153 -10.21 -2.01 14.58
CA THR A 153 -9.65 -2.40 15.88
C THR A 153 -8.15 -2.69 15.79
N LEU A 154 -7.69 -3.36 14.72
CA LEU A 154 -6.27 -3.59 14.47
C LEU A 154 -5.53 -2.28 14.27
N VAL A 155 -6.06 -1.36 13.46
CA VAL A 155 -5.50 -0.02 13.24
C VAL A 155 -5.43 0.78 14.54
N ALA A 156 -6.50 0.78 15.34
CA ALA A 156 -6.52 1.44 16.64
C ALA A 156 -5.47 0.86 17.60
N THR A 157 -5.25 -0.46 17.54
CA THR A 157 -4.21 -1.14 18.32
C THR A 157 -2.81 -0.66 17.92
N ILE A 158 -2.51 -0.61 16.62
CA ILE A 158 -1.23 -0.09 16.10
C ILE A 158 -1.03 1.35 16.56
N PHE A 159 -2.04 2.20 16.36
CA PHE A 159 -1.98 3.61 16.76
C PHE A 159 -1.72 3.77 18.26
N LEU A 160 -2.44 3.03 19.11
CA LEU A 160 -2.27 3.11 20.56
C LEU A 160 -0.87 2.64 21.00
N CYS A 161 -0.36 1.57 20.42
CA CYS A 161 0.99 1.07 20.71
C CYS A 161 2.06 2.13 20.39
N PHE A 162 1.98 2.76 19.22
CA PHE A 162 2.93 3.82 18.86
C PHE A 162 2.71 5.11 19.63
N ALA A 163 1.48 5.48 19.96
CA ALA A 163 1.19 6.65 20.79
C ALA A 163 1.81 6.50 22.19
N ILE A 164 1.67 5.33 22.83
CA ILE A 164 2.29 5.04 24.12
C ILE A 164 3.82 5.09 24.01
N ASN A 165 4.39 4.43 23.00
CA ASN A 165 5.83 4.44 22.75
C ASN A 165 6.36 5.86 22.51
N MET A 166 5.61 6.72 21.83
CA MET A 166 5.97 8.11 21.57
C MET A 166 6.05 8.93 22.86
N VAL A 167 5.08 8.75 23.75
CA VAL A 167 5.06 9.42 25.06
C VAL A 167 6.26 9.00 25.91
N TRP A 168 6.63 7.72 25.86
CA TRP A 168 7.79 7.19 26.60
C TRP A 168 9.12 7.60 25.98
N ALA A 169 9.21 7.68 24.65
CA ALA A 169 10.41 8.08 23.94
C ALA A 169 10.79 9.54 24.15
N ARG A 170 9.83 10.42 24.48
CA ARG A 170 10.01 11.86 24.70
C ARG A 170 10.83 12.52 23.56
N PRO A 171 10.34 12.48 22.31
CA PRO A 171 11.05 13.08 21.19
C PRO A 171 11.17 14.60 21.33
N ASP A 172 12.16 15.17 20.66
CA ASP A 172 12.25 16.62 20.47
C ASP A 172 11.21 17.08 19.45
N TRP A 173 10.07 17.55 19.94
CA TRP A 173 8.96 18.03 19.12
C TRP A 173 9.32 19.21 18.23
N LEU A 174 10.31 20.03 18.61
CA LEU A 174 10.77 21.13 17.75
C LEU A 174 11.54 20.57 16.56
N GLY A 175 12.43 19.61 16.78
CA GLY A 175 13.12 18.86 15.73
C GLY A 175 12.16 18.10 14.80
N VAL A 176 11.11 17.48 15.36
CA VAL A 176 10.05 16.83 14.57
C VAL A 176 9.33 17.83 13.66
N ALA A 177 8.92 18.97 14.21
CA ALA A 177 8.25 20.02 13.44
C ALA A 177 9.16 20.58 12.34
N HIS A 178 10.44 20.78 12.63
CA HIS A 178 11.43 21.20 11.64
C HIS A 178 11.58 20.14 10.53
N GLY A 179 11.78 18.87 10.89
CA GLY A 179 11.94 17.77 9.94
C GLY A 179 10.73 17.53 9.02
N LEU A 180 9.52 17.90 9.46
CA LEU A 180 8.31 17.85 8.64
C LEU A 180 8.26 18.93 7.55
N VAL A 181 8.82 20.11 7.82
CA VAL A 181 8.67 21.29 6.95
C VAL A 181 9.92 21.53 6.10
N THR A 182 11.11 21.19 6.57
CA THR A 182 12.37 21.46 5.87
C THR A 182 12.80 20.28 5.00
N PRO A 183 12.74 20.38 3.66
CA PRO A 183 13.23 19.33 2.79
C PRO A 183 14.74 19.21 2.92
N SER A 184 15.21 18.04 3.34
CA SER A 184 16.63 17.73 3.44
C SER A 184 16.90 16.30 2.96
N LEU A 185 17.95 16.13 2.17
CA LEU A 185 18.47 14.84 1.71
C LEU A 185 19.99 14.87 1.92
N PRO A 186 20.49 14.40 3.08
CA PRO A 186 21.89 14.58 3.47
C PRO A 186 22.89 13.91 2.53
N ASP A 187 22.54 12.75 1.97
CA ASP A 187 23.42 11.97 1.09
C ASP A 187 22.64 11.15 0.05
N SER A 188 23.37 10.50 -0.86
CA SER A 188 22.79 9.64 -1.91
C SER A 188 22.03 8.43 -1.35
N HIS A 189 22.44 7.92 -0.19
CA HIS A 189 21.76 6.81 0.46
C HIS A 189 20.42 7.27 1.08
N ALA A 190 20.32 8.51 1.54
CA ALA A 190 19.09 9.12 2.05
C ALA A 190 18.04 9.20 0.95
N LEU A 191 18.47 9.41 -0.30
CA LEU A 191 17.58 9.34 -1.44
C LEU A 191 17.04 7.92 -1.66
N LEU A 192 17.86 6.87 -1.52
CA LEU A 192 17.37 5.49 -1.63
C LEU A 192 16.31 5.18 -0.57
N VAL A 193 16.56 5.59 0.68
CA VAL A 193 15.58 5.44 1.76
C VAL A 193 14.33 6.27 1.47
N ALA A 194 14.46 7.50 0.98
CA ALA A 194 13.33 8.36 0.62
C ALA A 194 12.47 7.76 -0.51
N VAL A 195 13.09 7.18 -1.54
CA VAL A 195 12.35 6.49 -2.59
C VAL A 195 11.72 5.20 -2.06
N GLY A 196 12.38 4.49 -1.15
CA GLY A 196 11.81 3.36 -0.42
C GLY A 196 10.55 3.75 0.37
N ILE A 197 10.60 4.84 1.14
CA ILE A 197 9.44 5.40 1.86
C ILE A 197 8.30 5.72 0.88
N LEU A 198 8.60 6.38 -0.24
CA LEU A 198 7.58 6.73 -1.23
C LEU A 198 6.95 5.50 -1.88
N GLY A 199 7.77 4.52 -2.30
CA GLY A 199 7.31 3.29 -2.94
C GLY A 199 6.48 2.42 -2.02
N ALA A 200 6.88 2.34 -0.75
CA ALA A 200 6.16 1.61 0.29
C ALA A 200 4.84 2.32 0.65
N THR A 201 4.84 3.67 0.72
CA THR A 201 3.63 4.45 0.97
C THR A 201 2.61 4.25 -0.15
N VAL A 202 2.96 4.49 -1.42
CA VAL A 202 1.97 4.47 -2.51
C VAL A 202 1.83 3.06 -3.09
N MET A 203 0.94 2.26 -2.50
CA MET A 203 0.71 0.88 -2.96
C MET A 203 -0.22 0.79 -4.19
N PRO A 204 0.18 0.11 -5.29
CA PRO A 204 -0.64 0.00 -6.49
C PRO A 204 -1.95 -0.75 -6.27
N HIS A 205 -1.91 -1.88 -5.54
CA HIS A 205 -3.08 -2.73 -5.30
C HIS A 205 -4.18 -1.99 -4.50
N ASN A 206 -3.79 -1.04 -3.65
CA ASN A 206 -4.74 -0.19 -2.92
C ASN A 206 -5.49 0.78 -3.83
N LEU A 207 -4.93 1.20 -4.96
CA LEU A 207 -5.64 2.04 -5.94
C LEU A 207 -6.80 1.26 -6.58
N TYR A 208 -6.54 -0.01 -6.93
CA TYR A 208 -7.58 -0.92 -7.44
C TYR A 208 -8.63 -1.19 -6.37
N LEU A 209 -8.21 -1.57 -5.15
CA LEU A 209 -9.11 -1.83 -4.04
C LEU A 209 -10.02 -0.64 -3.74
N HIS A 210 -9.46 0.58 -3.63
CA HIS A 210 -10.24 1.76 -3.26
C HIS A 210 -11.29 2.11 -4.32
N SER A 211 -10.92 1.98 -5.60
CA SER A 211 -11.85 2.22 -6.71
C SER A 211 -13.03 1.23 -6.73
N ALA A 212 -12.86 0.02 -6.21
CA ALA A 212 -13.93 -0.99 -6.10
C ALA A 212 -14.75 -0.84 -4.81
N ILE A 213 -14.09 -0.71 -3.65
CA ILE A 213 -14.77 -0.71 -2.35
C ILE A 213 -15.69 0.51 -2.16
N VAL A 214 -15.35 1.65 -2.78
CA VAL A 214 -16.20 2.85 -2.73
C VAL A 214 -17.58 2.61 -3.35
N GLN A 215 -17.68 1.66 -4.30
CA GLN A 215 -18.92 1.28 -4.99
C GLN A 215 -19.85 0.42 -4.12
N THR A 216 -19.36 -0.13 -3.00
CA THR A 216 -20.20 -0.90 -2.06
C THR A 216 -21.26 -0.03 -1.37
N ARG A 217 -21.08 1.29 -1.40
CA ARG A 217 -22.05 2.25 -0.88
C ARG A 217 -23.14 2.47 -1.92
N GLN A 218 -24.40 2.22 -1.55
CA GLN A 218 -25.55 2.49 -2.41
C GLN A 218 -25.75 4.00 -2.56
N VAL A 219 -25.25 4.57 -3.67
CA VAL A 219 -25.41 5.97 -4.04
C VAL A 219 -26.46 6.07 -5.14
N ALA A 220 -27.41 6.98 -5.00
CA ALA A 220 -28.38 7.24 -6.06
C ALA A 220 -27.68 7.78 -7.32
N SER A 221 -28.11 7.36 -8.51
CA SER A 221 -27.48 7.72 -9.79
C SER A 221 -27.59 9.21 -10.16
N THR A 222 -28.28 10.02 -9.36
CA THR A 222 -28.40 11.47 -9.58
C THR A 222 -27.05 12.20 -9.42
N PRO A 223 -26.74 13.19 -10.27
CA PRO A 223 -25.57 14.07 -10.15
C PRO A 223 -25.27 14.58 -8.75
N GLY A 224 -26.30 15.12 -8.06
CA GLY A 224 -26.16 15.70 -6.73
C GLY A 224 -25.78 14.67 -5.67
N ALA A 225 -26.34 13.46 -5.73
CA ALA A 225 -25.99 12.37 -4.81
C ALA A 225 -24.55 11.88 -5.03
N LYS A 226 -24.13 11.70 -6.29
CA LYS A 226 -22.74 11.35 -6.64
C LYS A 226 -21.75 12.40 -6.14
N ARG A 227 -22.03 13.70 -6.34
CA ARG A 227 -21.18 14.79 -5.83
C ARG A 227 -21.08 14.79 -4.30
N SER A 228 -22.20 14.58 -3.61
CA SER A 228 -22.20 14.48 -2.15
C SER A 228 -21.41 13.26 -1.66
N ALA A 229 -21.59 12.11 -2.30
CA ALA A 229 -20.86 10.89 -1.97
C ALA A 229 -19.35 11.06 -2.18
N MET A 230 -18.93 11.63 -3.33
CA MET A 230 -17.52 11.93 -3.59
C MET A 230 -16.92 12.84 -2.53
N ARG A 231 -17.62 13.90 -2.11
CA ARG A 231 -17.13 14.82 -1.07
C ARG A 231 -16.97 14.10 0.28
N MET A 232 -17.96 13.29 0.67
CA MET A 232 -17.91 12.54 1.92
C MET A 232 -16.81 11.48 1.92
N SER A 233 -16.70 10.71 0.84
CA SER A 233 -15.64 9.72 0.66
C SER A 233 -14.25 10.36 0.57
N THR A 234 -14.12 11.56 -0.01
CA THR A 234 -12.84 12.29 0.00
C THR A 234 -12.43 12.66 1.43
N VAL A 235 -13.37 13.13 2.26
CA VAL A 235 -13.08 13.43 3.68
C VAL A 235 -12.70 12.15 4.43
N ASP A 236 -13.42 11.04 4.20
CA ASP A 236 -13.10 9.73 4.80
C ASP A 236 -11.67 9.29 4.42
N THR A 237 -11.31 9.41 3.13
CA THR A 237 -9.95 9.15 2.62
C THR A 237 -8.88 10.00 3.28
N VAL A 238 -9.10 11.31 3.38
CA VAL A 238 -8.14 12.24 3.99
C VAL A 238 -7.94 11.88 5.46
N VAL A 239 -9.01 11.61 6.22
CA VAL A 239 -8.92 11.27 7.65
C VAL A 239 -8.20 9.93 7.84
N ALA A 240 -8.59 8.89 7.09
CA ALA A 240 -8.00 7.57 7.22
C ALA A 240 -6.49 7.56 6.86
N LEU A 241 -6.10 8.21 5.76
CA LEU A 241 -4.70 8.29 5.34
C LEU A 241 -3.88 9.26 6.21
N SER A 242 -4.50 10.26 6.84
CA SER A 242 -3.83 11.06 7.87
C SER A 242 -3.47 10.19 9.08
N GLY A 243 -4.33 9.23 9.45
CA GLY A 243 -4.01 8.23 10.46
C GLY A 243 -2.80 7.37 10.08
N ALA A 244 -2.73 6.91 8.83
CA ALA A 244 -1.56 6.18 8.31
C ALA A 244 -0.28 7.02 8.33
N PHE A 245 -0.36 8.28 7.92
CA PHE A 245 0.75 9.23 8.03
C PHE A 245 1.25 9.37 9.47
N LEU A 246 0.35 9.51 10.45
CA LEU A 246 0.75 9.63 11.85
C LEU A 246 1.45 8.37 12.37
N VAL A 247 1.04 7.18 11.92
CA VAL A 247 1.73 5.92 12.27
C VAL A 247 3.12 5.88 11.67
N ASN A 248 3.28 6.15 10.38
CA ASN A 248 4.59 6.15 9.69
C ASN A 248 5.53 7.21 10.27
N ALA A 249 5.02 8.43 10.49
CA ALA A 249 5.76 9.48 11.18
C ALA A 249 6.16 9.06 12.60
N ALA A 250 5.26 8.39 13.35
CA ALA A 250 5.58 7.90 14.68
C ALA A 250 6.67 6.82 14.68
N ILE A 251 6.71 5.93 13.69
CA ILE A 251 7.77 4.93 13.54
C ILE A 251 9.12 5.62 13.33
N LEU A 252 9.19 6.57 12.39
CA LEU A 252 10.41 7.30 12.10
C LEU A 252 10.86 8.15 13.30
N VAL A 253 9.95 8.89 13.94
CA VAL A 253 10.27 9.71 15.13
C VAL A 253 10.73 8.82 16.28
N LEU A 254 10.10 7.67 16.52
CA LEU A 254 10.53 6.72 17.54
C LEU A 254 11.96 6.23 17.26
N ALA A 255 12.25 5.85 16.02
CA ALA A 255 13.59 5.41 15.64
C ALA A 255 14.64 6.52 15.81
N ALA A 256 14.30 7.75 15.42
CA ALA A 256 15.16 8.91 15.59
C ALA A 256 15.43 9.23 17.08
N ALA A 257 14.38 9.26 17.91
CA ALA A 257 14.51 9.59 19.32
C ALA A 257 15.31 8.53 20.10
N VAL A 258 15.13 7.24 19.76
CA VAL A 258 15.70 6.14 20.55
C VAL A 258 17.06 5.67 20.02
N PHE A 259 17.27 5.68 18.70
CA PHE A 259 18.43 5.02 18.08
C PHE A 259 19.45 5.99 17.47
N HIS A 260 19.00 7.11 16.88
CA HIS A 260 19.87 8.00 16.10
C HIS A 260 20.98 8.65 16.94
N GLY A 261 20.63 9.23 18.09
CA GLY A 261 21.60 9.86 18.99
C GLY A 261 22.62 8.88 19.60
N LYS A 262 22.38 7.57 19.48
CA LYS A 262 23.28 6.50 19.94
C LYS A 262 24.13 5.90 18.82
N GLY A 263 24.01 6.41 17.59
CA GLY A 263 24.68 5.88 16.41
C GLY A 263 24.25 4.45 16.03
N SER A 264 23.11 3.98 16.56
CA SER A 264 22.60 2.64 16.29
C SER A 264 21.77 2.65 15.02
N VAL A 265 22.34 2.15 13.92
CA VAL A 265 21.64 2.00 12.66
C VAL A 265 20.75 0.76 12.72
N VAL A 266 19.44 0.95 12.50
CA VAL A 266 18.46 -0.15 12.52
C VAL A 266 18.13 -0.55 11.10
N GLU A 267 18.50 -1.77 10.75
CA GLU A 267 18.21 -2.37 9.44
C GLU A 267 17.14 -3.45 9.54
N GLU A 268 16.99 -4.07 10.72
CA GLU A 268 16.04 -5.16 10.95
C GLU A 268 14.97 -4.81 11.98
N LEU A 269 13.76 -5.35 11.78
CA LEU A 269 12.65 -5.23 12.73
C LEU A 269 12.99 -5.85 14.09
N GLN A 270 13.74 -6.96 14.10
CA GLN A 270 14.22 -7.64 15.31
C GLN A 270 15.21 -6.77 16.08
N GLN A 271 16.07 -6.05 15.36
CA GLN A 271 17.04 -5.15 15.96
C GLN A 271 16.33 -3.99 16.66
N ALA A 272 15.28 -3.42 16.04
CA ALA A 272 14.45 -2.39 16.68
C ALA A 272 13.90 -2.87 18.03
N TYR A 273 13.32 -4.06 18.09
CA TYR A 273 12.79 -4.64 19.33
C TYR A 273 13.87 -4.82 20.42
N LYS A 274 15.03 -5.38 20.04
CA LYS A 274 16.16 -5.60 20.95
C LYS A 274 16.72 -4.28 21.49
N LEU A 275 16.69 -3.22 20.69
CA LEU A 275 17.15 -1.90 21.09
C LEU A 275 16.09 -1.13 21.91
N LEU A 276 14.80 -1.37 21.71
CA LEU A 276 13.72 -0.78 22.53
C LEU A 276 13.75 -1.29 23.97
N THR A 277 14.05 -2.57 24.17
CA THR A 277 14.02 -3.21 25.50
C THR A 277 14.93 -2.52 26.54
N PRO A 278 16.23 -2.26 26.29
CA PRO A 278 17.10 -1.59 27.26
C PRO A 278 16.88 -0.07 27.32
N THR A 279 16.18 0.53 26.34
CA THR A 279 16.07 1.99 26.23
C THR A 279 14.75 2.53 26.79
N LEU A 280 13.64 1.86 26.47
CA LEU A 280 12.29 2.24 26.90
C LEU A 280 11.63 1.17 27.79
N GLY A 281 12.28 0.02 27.98
CA GLY A 281 11.79 -1.09 28.79
C GLY A 281 11.09 -2.18 28.00
N ALA A 282 10.94 -3.36 28.61
CA ALA A 282 10.34 -4.54 27.98
C ALA A 282 8.91 -4.28 27.48
N ALA A 283 8.11 -3.50 28.20
CA ALA A 283 6.74 -3.16 27.79
C ALA A 283 6.69 -2.44 26.44
N SER A 284 7.64 -1.53 26.16
CA SER A 284 7.73 -0.82 24.88
C SER A 284 8.01 -1.76 23.72
N ALA A 285 8.96 -2.68 23.91
CA ALA A 285 9.30 -3.70 22.94
C ALA A 285 8.11 -4.64 22.67
N THR A 286 7.38 -5.07 23.71
CA THR A 286 6.17 -5.87 23.55
C THR A 286 5.08 -5.13 22.77
N LEU A 287 4.83 -3.84 23.05
CA LEU A 287 3.88 -3.03 22.28
C LEU A 287 4.28 -2.93 20.81
N PHE A 288 5.57 -2.78 20.51
CA PHE A 288 6.08 -2.78 19.13
C PHE A 288 5.78 -4.11 18.43
N ALA A 289 6.03 -5.25 19.09
CA ALA A 289 5.79 -6.57 18.50
C ALA A 289 4.28 -6.89 18.34
N VAL A 290 3.43 -6.46 19.27
CA VAL A 290 1.96 -6.54 19.15
C VAL A 290 1.46 -5.72 17.96
N ALA A 291 1.96 -4.49 17.82
CA ALA A 291 1.60 -3.63 16.69
C ALA A 291 2.06 -4.24 15.36
N LEU A 292 3.25 -4.86 15.33
CA LEU A 292 3.78 -5.52 14.13
C LEU A 292 2.90 -6.70 13.70
N LEU A 293 2.46 -7.53 14.65
CA LEU A 293 1.48 -8.59 14.37
C LEU A 293 0.14 -8.02 13.88
N ALA A 294 -0.39 -7.00 14.54
CA ALA A 294 -1.65 -6.39 14.15
C ALA A 294 -1.60 -5.82 12.73
N SER A 295 -0.48 -5.18 12.36
CA SER A 295 -0.20 -4.68 11.02
C SER A 295 -0.22 -5.79 9.97
N GLY A 296 0.54 -6.87 10.20
CA GLY A 296 0.58 -8.01 9.28
C GLY A 296 -0.79 -8.67 9.06
N GLN A 297 -1.59 -8.86 10.12
CA GLN A 297 -2.94 -9.42 10.00
C GLN A 297 -3.92 -8.50 9.27
N SER A 298 -3.79 -7.19 9.46
CA SER A 298 -4.67 -6.22 8.84
C SER A 298 -4.42 -6.11 7.33
N SER A 299 -3.15 -6.10 6.91
CA SER A 299 -2.75 -6.04 5.49
C SER A 299 -3.19 -7.28 4.70
N THR A 300 -3.18 -8.46 5.34
CA THR A 300 -3.65 -9.73 4.77
C THR A 300 -5.08 -9.69 4.26
N ILE A 301 -5.97 -9.03 4.99
CA ILE A 301 -7.37 -8.89 4.61
C ILE A 301 -7.46 -8.02 3.35
N THR A 302 -6.74 -6.91 3.32
CA THR A 302 -6.80 -5.93 2.24
C THR A 302 -6.13 -6.43 0.97
N ALA A 303 -4.98 -7.12 1.08
CA ALA A 303 -4.30 -7.74 -0.05
C ALA A 303 -5.17 -8.78 -0.76
N THR A 304 -5.92 -9.59 0.02
CA THR A 304 -6.84 -10.58 -0.55
C THR A 304 -7.98 -9.92 -1.32
N LEU A 305 -8.58 -8.87 -0.75
CA LEU A 305 -9.66 -8.11 -1.41
C LEU A 305 -9.16 -7.38 -2.66
N ALA A 306 -8.01 -6.70 -2.56
CA ALA A 306 -7.39 -5.99 -3.67
C ALA A 306 -7.10 -6.94 -4.83
N GLY A 307 -6.58 -8.12 -4.50
CA GLY A 307 -6.38 -9.16 -5.48
C GLY A 307 -7.67 -9.61 -6.15
N GLN A 308 -8.73 -9.89 -5.39
CA GLN A 308 -10.01 -10.28 -6.00
C GLN A 308 -10.51 -9.24 -7.00
N VAL A 309 -10.42 -7.96 -6.64
CA VAL A 309 -10.76 -6.83 -7.54
C VAL A 309 -9.91 -6.87 -8.80
N VAL A 310 -8.59 -7.01 -8.67
CA VAL A 310 -7.66 -7.07 -9.81
C VAL A 310 -7.99 -8.25 -10.73
N MET A 311 -8.14 -9.46 -10.20
CA MET A 311 -8.40 -10.64 -11.03
C MET A 311 -9.78 -10.61 -11.68
N GLU A 312 -10.84 -10.31 -10.93
CA GLU A 312 -12.19 -10.23 -11.50
C GLU A 312 -12.30 -9.08 -12.50
N GLY A 313 -11.65 -7.96 -12.22
CA GLY A 313 -11.64 -6.78 -13.06
C GLY A 313 -10.89 -6.97 -14.38
N PHE A 314 -9.73 -7.62 -14.37
CA PHE A 314 -8.93 -7.86 -15.59
C PHE A 314 -9.30 -9.13 -16.36
N THR A 315 -9.75 -10.19 -15.68
CA THR A 315 -9.93 -11.53 -16.31
C THR A 315 -11.37 -12.03 -16.31
N HIS A 316 -12.30 -11.37 -15.60
CA HIS A 316 -13.66 -11.87 -15.31
C HIS A 316 -13.73 -13.22 -14.59
N PHE A 317 -12.59 -13.77 -14.18
CA PHE A 317 -12.55 -15.03 -13.47
C PHE A 317 -12.90 -14.81 -12.00
N ARG A 318 -14.01 -15.41 -11.56
CA ARG A 318 -14.44 -15.35 -10.15
C ARG A 318 -13.89 -16.55 -9.39
N MET A 319 -13.12 -16.26 -8.35
CA MET A 319 -12.57 -17.26 -7.44
C MET A 319 -12.96 -16.93 -6.00
N ALA A 320 -13.31 -17.96 -5.23
CA ALA A 320 -13.55 -17.79 -3.79
C ALA A 320 -12.30 -17.22 -3.09
N ALA A 321 -12.50 -16.26 -2.17
CA ALA A 321 -11.43 -15.54 -1.50
C ALA A 321 -10.40 -16.47 -0.84
N TRP A 322 -10.85 -17.56 -0.23
CA TRP A 322 -9.97 -18.53 0.43
C TRP A 322 -9.08 -19.31 -0.54
N LYS A 323 -9.58 -19.67 -1.73
CA LYS A 323 -8.77 -20.34 -2.77
C LYS A 323 -7.68 -19.41 -3.26
N ARG A 324 -8.05 -18.16 -3.50
CA ARG A 324 -7.10 -17.12 -3.91
C ARG A 324 -6.03 -16.91 -2.84
N ARG A 325 -6.46 -16.79 -1.59
CA ARG A 325 -5.57 -16.61 -0.45
C ARG A 325 -4.59 -17.78 -0.33
N LEU A 326 -5.06 -19.02 -0.47
CA LEU A 326 -4.20 -20.20 -0.44
C LEU A 326 -3.14 -20.19 -1.56
N ILE A 327 -3.52 -19.78 -2.78
CA ILE A 327 -2.59 -19.71 -3.92
C ILE A 327 -1.55 -18.62 -3.69
N THR A 328 -1.99 -17.39 -3.44
CA THR A 328 -1.11 -16.23 -3.20
C THR A 328 -0.18 -16.47 -2.01
N ARG A 329 -0.71 -17.03 -0.92
CA ARG A 329 0.07 -17.38 0.27
C ARG A 329 1.08 -18.50 0.01
N SER A 330 0.70 -19.53 -0.76
CA SER A 330 1.66 -20.57 -1.17
C SER A 330 2.81 -19.99 -1.98
N LEU A 331 2.52 -19.08 -2.92
CA LEU A 331 3.53 -18.40 -3.74
C LEU A 331 4.43 -17.47 -2.91
N ALA A 332 3.90 -16.84 -1.85
CA ALA A 332 4.66 -15.99 -0.93
C ALA A 332 5.50 -16.79 0.07
N LEU A 333 5.00 -17.94 0.55
CA LEU A 333 5.70 -18.78 1.53
C LEU A 333 6.96 -19.43 0.95
N ILE A 334 6.95 -19.83 -0.32
CA ILE A 334 8.12 -20.48 -0.96
C ILE A 334 9.40 -19.63 -0.83
N PRO A 335 9.46 -18.37 -1.34
CA PRO A 335 10.66 -17.55 -1.20
C PRO A 335 10.96 -17.20 0.26
N ALA A 336 9.93 -16.99 1.10
CA ALA A 336 10.13 -16.69 2.52
C ALA A 336 10.81 -17.85 3.28
N VAL A 337 10.35 -19.09 3.08
CA VAL A 337 10.93 -20.29 3.73
C VAL A 337 12.35 -20.56 3.23
N ILE A 338 12.59 -20.47 1.91
CA ILE A 338 13.92 -20.67 1.33
C ILE A 338 14.93 -19.68 1.94
N LEU A 339 14.57 -18.41 2.02
CA LEU A 339 15.47 -17.39 2.57
C LEU A 339 15.70 -17.57 4.07
N VAL A 340 14.65 -17.79 4.85
CA VAL A 340 14.77 -17.97 6.31
C VAL A 340 15.55 -19.23 6.67
N SER A 341 15.50 -20.28 5.83
CA SER A 341 16.24 -21.53 6.05
C SER A 341 17.70 -21.48 5.59
N THR A 342 18.04 -20.63 4.62
CA THR A 342 19.39 -20.54 4.04
C THR A 342 20.23 -19.40 4.61
N ALA A 343 19.62 -18.35 5.16
CA ALA A 343 20.33 -17.20 5.73
C ALA A 343 19.59 -16.60 6.94
N SER A 344 20.24 -16.59 8.11
CA SER A 344 19.65 -16.11 9.36
C SER A 344 19.30 -14.61 9.37
N ASN A 345 19.89 -13.80 8.48
CA ASN A 345 19.91 -12.32 8.56
C ASN A 345 19.56 -11.61 7.22
N ARG A 346 18.72 -12.18 6.36
CA ARG A 346 18.33 -11.55 5.05
C ARG A 346 16.86 -11.14 4.94
N THR A 347 16.17 -11.03 6.07
CA THR A 347 14.74 -10.65 6.07
C THR A 347 14.51 -9.23 5.54
N THR A 348 15.41 -8.29 5.86
CA THR A 348 15.35 -6.91 5.36
C THR A 348 15.61 -6.82 3.86
N GLU A 349 16.59 -7.55 3.32
CA GLU A 349 16.85 -7.56 1.87
C GLU A 349 15.59 -8.01 1.10
N LEU A 350 14.89 -9.02 1.62
CA LEU A 350 13.64 -9.49 1.03
C LEU A 350 12.53 -8.44 1.15
N LEU A 351 12.39 -7.77 2.31
CA LEU A 351 11.44 -6.67 2.47
C LEU A 351 11.72 -5.55 1.47
N VAL A 352 12.98 -5.10 1.33
CA VAL A 352 13.35 -4.07 0.36
C VAL A 352 13.05 -4.52 -1.07
N LEU A 353 13.39 -5.76 -1.44
CA LEU A 353 13.09 -6.32 -2.76
C LEU A 353 11.60 -6.29 -3.07
N THR A 354 10.74 -6.65 -2.10
CA THR A 354 9.29 -6.57 -2.30
C THR A 354 8.85 -5.14 -2.60
N GLN A 355 9.39 -4.14 -1.91
CA GLN A 355 9.08 -2.74 -2.18
C GLN A 355 9.54 -2.29 -3.57
N VAL A 356 10.67 -2.79 -4.07
CA VAL A 356 11.10 -2.54 -5.44
C VAL A 356 10.07 -3.07 -6.44
N VAL A 357 9.58 -4.29 -6.24
CA VAL A 357 8.55 -4.89 -7.11
C VAL A 357 7.25 -4.08 -7.09
N LEU A 358 6.81 -3.61 -5.91
CA LEU A 358 5.63 -2.74 -5.79
C LEU A 358 5.84 -1.41 -6.51
N SER A 359 7.00 -0.80 -6.32
CA SER A 359 7.42 0.45 -6.96
C SER A 359 7.43 0.33 -8.49
N MET A 360 7.92 -0.79 -9.04
CA MET A 360 7.89 -1.06 -10.48
C MET A 360 6.46 -1.13 -11.04
N GLN A 361 5.52 -1.66 -10.26
CA GLN A 361 4.13 -1.79 -10.71
C GLN A 361 3.34 -0.47 -10.66
N LEU A 362 3.76 0.47 -9.82
CA LEU A 362 3.01 1.68 -9.52
C LEU A 362 2.71 2.57 -10.75
N PRO A 363 3.65 2.87 -11.67
CA PRO A 363 3.38 3.65 -12.88
C PRO A 363 2.22 3.10 -13.70
N PHE A 364 2.14 1.77 -13.81
CA PHE A 364 1.11 1.07 -14.59
C PHE A 364 -0.30 1.17 -13.99
N ALA A 365 -0.43 1.56 -12.72
CA ALA A 365 -1.72 1.85 -12.09
C ALA A 365 -2.05 3.34 -12.08
N ILE A 366 -1.08 4.21 -11.76
CA ILE A 366 -1.33 5.65 -11.61
C ILE A 366 -1.55 6.37 -12.94
N PHE A 367 -0.85 5.99 -14.02
CA PHE A 367 -1.07 6.64 -15.32
C PHE A 367 -2.47 6.38 -15.88
N PRO A 368 -2.97 5.13 -15.92
CA PRO A 368 -4.35 4.88 -16.32
C PRO A 368 -5.37 5.60 -15.44
N LEU A 369 -5.14 5.64 -14.12
CA LEU A 369 -6.02 6.35 -13.19
C LEU A 369 -6.13 7.85 -13.52
N VAL A 370 -5.01 8.54 -13.71
CA VAL A 370 -5.00 9.98 -14.05
C VAL A 370 -5.57 10.22 -15.44
N MET A 371 -5.28 9.34 -16.40
CA MET A 371 -5.84 9.39 -17.75
C MET A 371 -7.36 9.27 -17.74
N PHE A 372 -7.92 8.26 -17.07
CA PHE A 372 -9.37 8.05 -17.01
C PHE A 372 -10.07 9.19 -16.26
N THR A 373 -9.49 9.67 -15.16
CA THR A 373 -10.10 10.77 -14.38
C THR A 373 -10.00 12.14 -15.05
N SER A 374 -9.15 12.27 -16.08
CA SER A 374 -9.01 13.48 -16.91
C SER A 374 -9.82 13.43 -18.21
N ASP A 375 -10.38 12.28 -18.58
CA ASP A 375 -11.17 12.11 -19.80
C ASP A 375 -12.63 12.52 -19.60
N LYS A 376 -13.07 13.56 -20.33
CA LYS A 376 -14.45 14.07 -20.30
C LYS A 376 -15.47 13.04 -20.74
N ASN A 377 -15.13 12.16 -21.67
CA ASN A 377 -16.06 11.14 -22.17
C ASN A 377 -16.36 10.07 -21.13
N ARG A 378 -15.40 9.80 -20.22
CA ARG A 378 -15.52 8.78 -19.18
C ARG A 378 -16.10 9.32 -17.88
N MET A 379 -15.64 10.51 -17.47
CA MET A 379 -16.04 11.11 -16.20
C MET A 379 -17.28 12.01 -16.30
N GLY A 380 -17.68 12.41 -17.51
CA GLY A 380 -18.76 13.37 -17.72
C GLY A 380 -18.53 14.67 -16.96
N GLU A 381 -19.52 15.09 -16.18
CA GLU A 381 -19.44 16.29 -15.33
C GLU A 381 -18.47 16.19 -14.14
N PHE A 382 -17.99 14.97 -13.83
CA PHE A 382 -17.08 14.71 -12.70
C PHE A 382 -15.60 14.71 -13.09
N VAL A 383 -15.29 15.11 -14.34
CA VAL A 383 -13.92 15.21 -14.84
C VAL A 383 -13.05 16.09 -13.93
N ASN A 384 -11.78 15.74 -13.82
CA ASN A 384 -10.83 16.56 -13.09
C ASN A 384 -10.67 17.94 -13.75
N PRO A 385 -10.63 19.03 -12.96
CA PRO A 385 -10.22 20.32 -13.49
C PRO A 385 -8.76 20.27 -13.92
N ALA A 386 -8.38 21.09 -14.91
CA ALA A 386 -7.05 21.06 -15.53
C ALA A 386 -5.89 21.18 -14.53
N TRP A 387 -6.04 21.99 -13.47
CA TRP A 387 -5.04 22.15 -12.42
C TRP A 387 -4.82 20.84 -11.65
N LEU A 388 -5.89 20.09 -11.36
CA LEU A 388 -5.81 18.83 -10.63
C LEU A 388 -5.16 17.75 -11.50
N SER A 389 -5.52 17.69 -12.79
CA SER A 389 -4.86 16.81 -13.76
C SER A 389 -3.38 17.14 -13.91
N ALA A 390 -3.00 18.41 -13.97
CA ALA A 390 -1.60 18.83 -14.05
C ALA A 390 -0.79 18.38 -12.82
N ILE A 391 -1.32 18.59 -11.62
CA ILE A 391 -0.69 18.12 -10.37
C ILE A 391 -0.59 16.59 -10.37
N ALA A 392 -1.65 15.89 -10.76
CA ALA A 392 -1.66 14.43 -10.77
C ALA A 392 -0.64 13.84 -11.76
N TYR A 393 -0.53 14.40 -12.97
CA TYR A 393 0.51 14.00 -13.93
C TYR A 393 1.92 14.36 -13.45
N LEU A 394 2.11 15.48 -12.76
CA LEU A 394 3.39 15.82 -12.14
C LEU A 394 3.78 14.79 -11.07
N VAL A 395 2.84 14.38 -10.21
CA VAL A 395 3.05 13.31 -9.24
C VAL A 395 3.38 11.99 -9.93
N CYS A 396 2.65 11.62 -11.00
CA CYS A 396 2.97 10.42 -11.79
C CYS A 396 4.39 10.47 -12.36
N GLY A 397 4.79 11.61 -12.93
CA GLY A 397 6.12 11.81 -13.49
C GLY A 397 7.21 11.71 -12.42
N LEU A 398 7.02 12.35 -11.27
CA LEU A 398 7.95 12.31 -10.15
C LEU A 398 8.11 10.88 -9.60
N ILE A 399 7.00 10.20 -9.30
CA ILE A 399 7.01 8.81 -8.81
C ILE A 399 7.74 7.90 -9.82
N THR A 400 7.43 8.04 -11.10
CA THR A 400 8.07 7.23 -12.15
C THR A 400 9.57 7.50 -12.26
N ALA A 401 9.97 8.78 -12.22
CA ALA A 401 11.38 9.15 -12.27
C ALA A 401 12.16 8.60 -11.07
N LEU A 402 11.59 8.66 -9.88
CA LEU A 402 12.19 8.11 -8.67
C LEU A 402 12.26 6.58 -8.73
N ASN A 403 11.24 5.90 -9.25
CA ASN A 403 11.23 4.44 -9.41
C ASN A 403 12.28 3.98 -10.44
N VAL A 404 12.43 4.71 -11.55
CA VAL A 404 13.49 4.45 -12.55
C VAL A 404 14.87 4.62 -11.93
N LYS A 405 15.06 5.65 -11.10
CA LYS A 405 16.31 5.85 -10.37
C LYS A 405 16.58 4.73 -9.37
N LEU A 406 15.57 4.32 -8.58
CA LEU A 406 15.73 3.21 -7.65
C LEU A 406 16.09 1.91 -8.35
N LEU A 407 15.47 1.63 -9.51
CA LEU A 407 15.85 0.50 -10.35
C LEU A 407 17.31 0.57 -10.79
N TRP A 408 17.75 1.77 -11.18
CA TRP A 408 19.13 2.03 -11.61
C TRP A 408 20.13 1.70 -10.51
N ASP A 409 19.82 2.14 -9.30
CA ASP A 409 20.69 1.95 -8.15
C ASP A 409 20.61 0.53 -7.56
N SER A 410 19.45 -0.14 -7.63
CA SER A 410 19.22 -1.44 -6.97
C SER A 410 19.62 -2.66 -7.79
N VAL A 411 19.42 -2.64 -9.11
CA VAL A 411 19.58 -3.85 -9.96
C VAL A 411 20.78 -3.74 -10.92
N GLY A 412 21.43 -2.57 -10.96
CA GLY A 412 22.54 -2.28 -11.88
C GLY A 412 22.09 -2.12 -13.34
N THR A 413 22.96 -1.54 -14.16
CA THR A 413 22.69 -1.19 -15.56
C THR A 413 22.27 -2.37 -16.44
N ALA A 414 22.73 -3.59 -16.11
CA ALA A 414 22.47 -4.80 -16.87
C ALA A 414 21.01 -5.28 -16.80
N TRP A 415 20.39 -5.25 -15.61
CA TRP A 415 18.99 -5.66 -15.45
C TRP A 415 18.02 -4.58 -15.91
N LEU A 416 18.40 -3.30 -15.79
CA LEU A 416 17.61 -2.19 -16.32
C LEU A 416 17.59 -2.20 -17.85
N ALA A 417 18.73 -2.50 -18.49
CA ALA A 417 18.77 -2.78 -19.91
C ALA A 417 17.89 -3.98 -20.27
N ALA A 418 17.92 -5.07 -19.49
CA ALA A 418 17.06 -6.24 -19.72
C ALA A 418 15.57 -5.92 -19.57
N ILE A 419 15.16 -5.14 -18.57
CA ILE A 419 13.77 -4.74 -18.34
C ILE A 419 13.30 -3.75 -19.43
N ILE A 420 14.12 -2.75 -19.77
CA ILE A 420 13.81 -1.81 -20.86
C ILE A 420 13.74 -2.54 -22.20
N LEU A 421 14.67 -3.46 -22.48
CA LEU A 421 14.63 -4.29 -23.69
C LEU A 421 13.45 -5.26 -23.69
N SER A 422 13.01 -5.73 -22.52
CA SER A 422 11.82 -6.59 -22.40
C SER A 422 10.53 -5.80 -22.62
N ILE A 423 10.44 -4.59 -22.06
CA ILE A 423 9.28 -3.68 -22.23
C ILE A 423 9.25 -3.15 -23.67
N ALA A 424 10.39 -2.71 -24.22
CA ALA A 424 10.51 -2.26 -25.60
C ALA A 424 10.31 -3.41 -26.60
N GLY A 425 10.81 -4.61 -26.29
CA GLY A 425 10.57 -5.83 -27.06
C GLY A 425 9.11 -6.25 -27.04
N PHE A 426 8.43 -6.14 -25.89
CA PHE A 426 6.99 -6.36 -25.77
C PHE A 426 6.19 -5.30 -26.55
N ALA A 427 6.58 -4.02 -26.47
CA ALA A 427 5.96 -2.94 -27.21
C ALA A 427 6.15 -3.08 -28.74
N MET A 428 7.35 -3.47 -29.20
CA MET A 428 7.61 -3.76 -30.61
C MET A 428 6.88 -5.02 -31.09
N TRP A 429 6.81 -6.08 -30.28
CA TRP A 429 6.01 -7.27 -30.59
C TRP A 429 4.53 -6.92 -30.74
N ALA A 430 4.00 -6.10 -29.81
CA ALA A 430 2.62 -5.61 -29.86
C ALA A 430 2.34 -4.70 -31.08
N GLN A 431 3.30 -3.88 -31.51
CA GLN A 431 3.13 -2.98 -32.66
C GLN A 431 3.37 -3.65 -34.03
N TYR A 432 4.33 -4.57 -34.14
CA TYR A 432 4.81 -5.05 -35.44
C TYR A 432 4.55 -6.53 -35.71
N VAL A 433 4.41 -7.36 -34.67
CA VAL A 433 4.19 -8.81 -34.80
C VAL A 433 2.72 -9.16 -34.59
N TYR A 434 2.04 -8.46 -33.68
CA TYR A 434 0.61 -8.62 -33.45
C TYR A 434 -0.18 -7.83 -34.50
N LYS A 435 -0.65 -8.51 -35.55
CA LYS A 435 -1.63 -7.92 -36.47
C LYS A 435 -2.99 -7.87 -35.76
N PRO A 436 -3.62 -6.69 -35.60
CA PRO A 436 -4.96 -6.61 -35.05
C PRO A 436 -5.91 -7.47 -35.90
N ALA A 437 -6.75 -8.27 -35.25
CA ALA A 437 -7.86 -8.90 -35.94
C ALA A 437 -8.73 -7.78 -36.52
N SER A 438 -8.79 -7.72 -37.85
CA SER A 438 -9.54 -6.74 -38.61
C SER A 438 -10.99 -6.66 -38.12
N THR A 439 -11.41 -5.45 -37.72
CA THR A 439 -12.77 -4.92 -37.87
C THR A 439 -13.92 -5.84 -37.44
N ALA A 440 -14.31 -5.77 -36.17
CA ALA A 440 -15.66 -6.13 -35.73
C ALA A 440 -16.16 -5.29 -34.53
N TYR A 441 -15.70 -4.04 -34.40
CA TYR A 441 -16.20 -3.11 -33.38
C TYR A 441 -17.14 -2.05 -34.00
N ARG A 442 -18.16 -2.53 -34.72
CA ARG A 442 -19.40 -1.78 -34.96
C ARG A 442 -20.55 -2.62 -34.43
N ALA A 443 -21.23 -2.05 -33.43
CA ALA A 443 -22.43 -2.53 -32.76
C ALA A 443 -22.27 -3.70 -31.78
N ARG A 444 -22.16 -3.37 -30.48
CA ARG A 444 -23.14 -3.76 -29.44
C ARG A 444 -22.89 -3.03 -28.14
#